data_AF-T2JXW9-F1
#
_entry.id   AF-T2JXW9-F1
#
_cell.length_a   1.000
_cell.length_b   1.000
_cell.length_c   1.000
_cell.angle_alpha   90.00
_cell.angle_beta   90.00
_cell.angle_gamma   90.00
#
_symmetry.space_group_name_H-M   'P 1'
#
loop_
_entity.id
_entity.type
_entity.pdbx_description
1 polymer ?
#
loop_
_entity_poly.entity_id
_entity_poly.type
_entity_poly.pdbx_seq_one_letter_code
_entity_poly.pdbx_strand_id
1 'polypeptide(L)'
;MSWQEFLSIAPTEEGIYQDHLRRHLLNLEQDESLLIAYKQVVATEHPVQIGSSDGFKLKSMSLVKFQGNKVMPLCELYRRYFRNRLGVS
;
A
#
# COMPACT_ATOMS: atom_id res chain seq x y z
N MET A 1 12.22 20.96 -9.51
CA MET A 1 11.13 20.18 -8.89
C MET A 1 10.72 20.86 -7.60
N SER A 2 9.48 21.34 -7.52
CA SER A 2 8.87 21.86 -6.29
C SER A 2 8.40 20.72 -5.39
N TRP A 3 8.05 21.04 -4.14
CA TRP A 3 7.48 20.05 -3.22
C TRP A 3 6.14 19.48 -3.72
N GLN A 4 5.27 20.30 -4.31
CA GLN A 4 4.00 19.83 -4.86
C GLN A 4 4.21 18.91 -6.06
N GLU A 5 5.14 19.25 -6.95
CA GLU A 5 5.53 18.39 -8.07
C GLU A 5 6.04 17.04 -7.56
N PHE A 6 6.95 17.04 -6.58
CA PHE A 6 7.45 15.82 -5.96
C PHE A 6 6.32 14.94 -5.40
N LEU A 7 5.42 15.52 -4.60
CA LEU A 7 4.29 14.78 -4.05
C LEU A 7 3.33 14.25 -5.12
N SER A 8 3.24 14.91 -6.27
CA SER A 8 2.40 14.47 -7.38
C SER A 8 2.99 13.25 -8.11
N ILE A 9 4.31 13.23 -8.35
CA ILE A 9 4.98 12.17 -9.11
C ILE A 9 5.48 11.01 -8.24
N ALA A 10 5.73 11.24 -6.94
CA ALA A 10 6.24 10.22 -6.03
C ALA A 10 5.45 8.88 -6.05
N PRO A 11 4.09 8.87 -6.08
CA PRO A 11 3.31 7.64 -6.17
C PRO A 11 3.09 7.18 -7.63
N THR A 12 4.01 7.45 -8.55
CA THR A 12 3.87 7.10 -9.97
C THR A 12 5.14 6.41 -10.48
N GLU A 13 5.07 5.89 -11.71
CA GLU A 13 6.22 5.31 -12.41
C GLU A 13 7.27 6.35 -12.87
N GLU A 14 7.03 7.65 -12.65
CA GLU A 14 8.01 8.73 -12.85
C GLU A 14 8.77 9.07 -11.55
N GLY A 15 8.20 8.70 -10.40
CA GLY A 15 8.73 9.08 -9.10
C GLY A 15 9.98 8.31 -8.69
N ILE A 16 10.80 8.90 -7.82
CA ILE A 16 12.03 8.28 -7.30
C ILE A 16 11.82 6.94 -6.56
N TYR A 17 10.57 6.62 -6.21
CA TYR A 17 10.19 5.39 -5.52
C TYR A 17 9.68 4.28 -6.46
N GLN A 18 9.68 4.50 -7.78
CA GLN A 18 9.10 3.59 -8.78
C GLN A 18 9.53 2.12 -8.61
N ASP A 19 10.84 1.84 -8.50
CA ASP A 19 11.36 0.47 -8.40
C ASP A 19 10.93 -0.21 -7.10
N HIS A 20 10.87 0.58 -6.02
CA HIS A 20 10.43 0.10 -4.72
C HIS A 20 8.94 -0.26 -4.72
N LEU A 21 8.12 0.64 -5.25
CA LEU A 21 6.67 0.47 -5.35
C LEU A 21 6.30 -0.70 -6.27
N ARG A 22 6.96 -0.81 -7.42
CA ARG A 22 6.77 -1.90 -8.39
C ARG A 22 7.16 -3.25 -7.79
N ARG A 23 8.27 -3.34 -7.07
CA ARG A 23 8.69 -4.58 -6.40
C ARG A 23 7.63 -5.08 -5.41
N HIS A 24 7.07 -4.16 -4.61
CA HIS A 24 5.98 -4.51 -3.71
C HIS A 24 4.71 -4.92 -4.44
N LEU A 25 4.36 -4.26 -5.54
CA LEU A 25 3.22 -4.66 -6.37
C LEU A 25 3.38 -6.10 -6.89
N LEU A 26 4.54 -6.43 -7.46
CA LEU A 26 4.83 -7.78 -7.95
C LEU A 26 4.77 -8.83 -6.82
N ASN A 27 5.27 -8.50 -5.62
CA ASN A 27 5.20 -9.40 -4.48
C ASN A 27 3.76 -9.62 -3.99
N LEU A 28 2.90 -8.61 -4.09
CA LEU A 28 1.47 -8.74 -3.74
C LEU A 28 0.72 -9.58 -4.77
N GLU A 29 0.99 -9.39 -6.06
CA GLU A 29 0.33 -10.13 -7.15
C GLU A 29 0.63 -11.64 -7.14
N GLN A 30 1.72 -12.07 -6.50
CA GLN A 30 2.06 -13.49 -6.32
C GLN A 30 1.22 -14.20 -5.25
N ASP A 31 0.48 -13.46 -4.41
CA ASP A 31 -0.28 -13.99 -3.29
C ASP A 31 -1.69 -13.39 -3.29
N GLU A 32 -2.67 -14.15 -3.80
CA GLU A 32 -4.03 -13.68 -4.00
C GLU A 32 -4.71 -13.25 -2.69
N SER A 33 -4.50 -13.97 -1.57
CA SER A 33 -5.11 -13.60 -0.30
C SER A 33 -4.51 -12.30 0.24
N LEU A 34 -3.19 -12.16 0.13
CA LEU A 34 -2.49 -10.94 0.53
C LEU A 34 -2.90 -9.74 -0.31
N LEU A 35 -3.08 -9.93 -1.62
CA LEU A 35 -3.56 -8.91 -2.55
C LEU A 35 -4.97 -8.43 -2.19
N ILE A 36 -5.89 -9.36 -1.94
CA ILE A 36 -7.27 -9.05 -1.53
C ILE A 36 -7.26 -8.29 -0.19
N ALA A 37 -6.50 -8.78 0.79
CA ALA A 37 -6.37 -8.11 2.09
C ALA A 37 -5.83 -6.68 1.90
N TYR A 38 -4.77 -6.49 1.11
CA TYR A 38 -4.16 -5.18 0.93
C TYR A 38 -5.06 -4.20 0.16
N LYS A 39 -5.85 -4.67 -0.81
CA LYS A 39 -6.90 -3.85 -1.45
C LYS A 39 -7.87 -3.27 -0.43
N GLN A 40 -8.29 -4.04 0.57
CA GLN A 40 -9.16 -3.53 1.65
C GLN A 40 -8.45 -2.43 2.46
N VAL A 41 -7.16 -2.59 2.74
CA VAL A 41 -6.38 -1.62 3.52
C VAL A 41 -6.22 -0.28 2.80
N VAL A 42 -5.98 -0.29 1.48
CA VAL A 42 -5.75 0.95 0.71
C VAL A 42 -7.04 1.62 0.24
N ALA A 43 -8.20 0.97 0.35
CA ALA A 43 -9.51 1.51 0.01
C ALA A 43 -10.06 2.51 1.05
N THR A 44 -9.64 2.44 2.32
CA THR A 44 -10.25 3.22 3.42
C THR A 44 -9.29 4.23 4.04
N GLU A 45 -9.82 5.36 4.54
CA GLU A 45 -9.07 6.34 5.37
C GLU A 45 -8.82 5.86 6.80
N HIS A 46 -9.63 4.91 7.26
CA HIS A 46 -9.58 4.40 8.62
C HIS A 46 -8.97 2.99 8.66
N PRO A 47 -8.41 2.57 9.80
CA PRO A 47 -7.91 1.21 9.95
C PRO A 47 -9.01 0.17 9.74
N VAL A 48 -8.64 -0.94 9.11
CA VAL A 48 -9.52 -2.06 8.78
C VAL A 48 -9.06 -3.33 9.46
N GLN A 49 -10.01 -4.21 9.76
CA GLN A 49 -9.69 -5.55 10.21
C GLN A 49 -9.43 -6.44 8.99
N ILE A 50 -8.29 -7.13 8.99
CA ILE A 50 -7.97 -8.19 8.02
C ILE A 50 -7.54 -9.45 8.79
N GLY A 51 -7.28 -10.54 8.07
CA GLY A 51 -6.74 -11.76 8.66
C GLY A 51 -5.39 -11.51 9.35
N SER A 52 -5.18 -12.10 10.54
CA SER A 52 -3.97 -11.86 11.33
C SER A 52 -2.68 -12.26 10.60
N SER A 53 -2.73 -13.35 9.81
CA SER A 53 -1.61 -13.80 8.98
C SER A 53 -1.24 -12.76 7.92
N ASP A 54 -2.24 -12.28 7.17
CA ASP A 54 -2.04 -11.27 6.13
C ASP A 54 -1.56 -9.94 6.74
N GLY A 55 -2.14 -9.54 7.87
CA GLY A 55 -1.72 -8.34 8.60
C GLY A 55 -0.27 -8.40 9.06
N PHE A 56 0.16 -9.55 9.60
CA PHE A 56 1.56 -9.76 9.97
C PHE A 56 2.50 -9.75 8.76
N LYS A 57 2.11 -10.39 7.66
CA LYS A 57 2.91 -10.44 6.43
C LYS A 57 3.06 -9.06 5.79
N LEU A 58 1.96 -8.31 5.66
CA LEU A 58 1.97 -6.92 5.18
C LEU A 58 2.80 -6.01 6.09
N LYS A 59 2.75 -6.22 7.41
CA LYS A 59 3.58 -5.46 8.35
C LYS A 59 5.06 -5.78 8.18
N SER A 60 5.41 -7.04 7.97
CA SER A 60 6.79 -7.49 7.71
C SER A 60 7.33 -6.93 6.40
N MET A 61 6.47 -6.76 5.38
CA MET A 61 6.80 -6.06 4.14
C MET A 61 6.87 -4.52 4.30
N SER A 62 6.61 -4.00 5.50
CA SER A 62 6.54 -2.57 5.79
C SER A 62 5.51 -1.81 4.94
N LEU A 63 4.42 -2.47 4.51
CA LEU A 63 3.36 -1.83 3.72
C LEU A 63 2.23 -1.25 4.59
N VAL A 64 2.08 -1.76 5.82
CA VAL A 64 1.04 -1.35 6.77
C VAL A 64 1.61 -1.07 8.16
N LYS A 65 0.79 -0.43 8.99
CA LYS A 65 0.98 -0.34 10.44
C LYS A 65 -0.29 -0.79 11.15
N PHE A 66 -0.12 -1.33 12.35
CA PHE A 66 -1.23 -1.69 13.22
C PHE A 66 -1.70 -0.48 14.02
N GLN A 67 -3.01 -0.40 14.22
CA GLN A 67 -3.66 0.46 15.20
C GLN A 67 -4.63 -0.42 15.99
N GLY A 68 -4.17 -0.87 17.17
CA GLY A 68 -4.79 -2.01 17.86
C GLY A 68 -4.73 -3.26 16.99
N ASN A 69 -5.86 -3.95 16.83
CA ASN A 69 -5.97 -5.17 16.00
C ASN A 69 -6.26 -4.89 14.52
N LYS A 70 -6.43 -3.62 14.15
CA LYS A 70 -6.69 -3.19 12.77
C LYS A 70 -5.41 -2.72 12.11
N VAL A 71 -5.41 -2.68 10.79
CA VAL A 71 -4.28 -2.23 9.96
C VAL A 71 -4.67 -1.03 9.11
N MET A 72 -3.69 -0.20 8.79
CA MET A 72 -3.82 0.89 7.83
C MET A 72 -2.53 1.03 7.00
N PRO A 73 -2.55 1.71 5.84
CA PRO A 73 -1.34 1.95 5.07
C PRO A 73 -0.26 2.62 5.92
N LEU A 74 1.02 2.25 5.71
CA LEU A 74 2.11 2.83 6.48
C LEU A 74 2.20 4.36 6.27
N CYS A 75 2.04 4.80 5.02
CA CYS A 75 2.09 6.20 4.61
C CYS A 75 1.20 6.46 3.38
N GLU A 76 1.01 7.74 3.07
CA GLU A 76 0.15 8.20 1.96
C GLU A 76 0.71 7.83 0.59
N LEU A 77 2.04 7.73 0.45
CA LEU A 77 2.70 7.26 -0.77
C LEU A 77 2.16 5.89 -1.21
N TYR A 78 2.13 4.93 -0.29
CA TYR A 78 1.64 3.59 -0.56
C TYR A 78 0.14 3.60 -0.83
N ARG A 79 -0.64 4.32 -0.02
CA ARG A 79 -2.08 4.45 -0.23
C ARG A 79 -2.38 4.91 -1.66
N ARG A 80 -1.76 6.02 -2.11
CA ARG A 80 -2.02 6.59 -3.44
C ARG A 80 -1.56 5.68 -4.58
N TYR A 81 -0.33 5.14 -4.50
CA TYR A 81 0.19 4.26 -5.54
C TYR A 81 -0.67 2.99 -5.67
N PHE A 82 -0.85 2.24 -4.57
CA PHE A 82 -1.55 0.96 -4.64
C PHE A 82 -3.05 1.10 -4.86
N ARG A 83 -3.69 2.18 -4.38
CA ARG A 83 -5.10 2.45 -4.72
C ARG A 83 -5.28 2.58 -6.24
N ASN A 84 -4.42 3.35 -6.90
CA ASN A 84 -4.44 3.50 -8.35
C ASN A 84 -4.13 2.18 -9.07
N ARG A 85 -3.00 1.54 -8.74
CA ARG A 85 -2.52 0.33 -9.43
C ARG A 85 -3.43 -0.88 -9.23
N LEU A 86 -4.12 -0.97 -8.10
CA LEU A 86 -5.01 -2.09 -7.77
C LEU A 86 -6.48 -1.82 -8.12
N GLY A 87 -6.81 -0.64 -8.65
CA GLY A 87 -8.16 -0.28 -9.10
C GLY A 87 -9.18 -0.20 -7.96
N VAL A 88 -8.79 0.33 -6.81
CA VAL A 88 -9.64 0.43 -5.62
C VAL A 88 -10.07 1.89 -5.42
N SER A 89 -11.33 2.11 -5.02
CA SER A 89 -11.90 3.46 -4.80
C SER A 89 -11.69 3.91 -3.36
#